data_AF-A0A4R8IDF0-F1
#
_entry.id   AF-A0A4R8IDF0-F1
#
_cell.length_a   1.000
_cell.length_b   1.000
_cell.length_c   1.000
_cell.angle_alpha   90.00
_cell.angle_beta   90.00
_cell.angle_gamma   90.00
#
_symmetry.space_group_name_H-M   'P 1'
#
loop_
_entity.id
_entity.type
_entity.pdbx_description
1 polymer ?
#
loop_
_entity_poly.entity_id
_entity_poly.type
_entity_poly.pdbx_seq_one_letter_code
_entity_poly.pdbx_strand_id
1 'polypeptide(L)'
;MNQENISITIKNFGKKNELVLLLFNGVFLILGLLSLFLNWRNAIAIILIFVLIFLDKKFRTKFSILIIIYIVSIILISQIPEIEFVEILATSILFSPLFFYESSLESIKNYQKDDAFEVFYLDSFRLKCLHTEDNDYKSYALNPKQFLKTFRVNDINSFVFQDNFFLILTSKFIIRPRELNAQNIEKIKKFIEENFPDKLNLESEHHKALKNESEMYLSKLLLVLPLILVFLVIYFFGDNGRNHLVTYTSIAVILLFYIFLIIKIKHKK
;
A
#
# COMPACT_ATOMS: atom_id res chain seq x y z
N MET A 1 36.18 16.20 -13.32
CA MET A 1 34.79 16.68 -13.39
C MET A 1 34.10 16.24 -12.11
N ASN A 2 33.72 17.19 -11.25
CA ASN A 2 32.88 16.85 -10.10
C ASN A 2 31.56 16.33 -10.64
N GLN A 3 31.20 15.09 -10.31
CA GLN A 3 29.87 14.57 -10.62
C GLN A 3 28.90 15.26 -9.67
N GLU A 4 28.32 16.36 -10.14
CA GLU A 4 27.24 17.01 -9.43
C GLU A 4 26.04 16.08 -9.43
N ASN A 5 25.45 15.92 -8.26
CA ASN A 5 24.21 15.20 -8.06
C ASN A 5 23.24 16.12 -7.34
N ILE A 6 21.96 15.83 -7.49
CA ILE A 6 20.91 16.47 -6.71
C ILE A 6 20.19 15.42 -5.87
N SER A 7 20.05 15.69 -4.58
CA SER A 7 19.30 14.86 -3.64
C SER A 7 18.30 15.74 -2.90
N ILE A 8 17.08 15.23 -2.75
CA ILE A 8 16.01 15.86 -1.99
C ILE A 8 15.58 14.89 -0.91
N THR A 9 15.70 15.36 0.33
CA THR A 9 15.32 14.62 1.52
C THR A 9 14.15 15.29 2.22
N ILE A 10 13.22 14.48 2.72
CA ILE A 10 12.08 14.93 3.52
C ILE A 10 12.20 14.35 4.91
N LYS A 11 12.10 15.21 5.92
CA LYS A 11 12.04 14.79 7.33
C LYS A 11 10.68 14.20 7.66
N ASN A 12 10.67 13.14 8.47
CA ASN A 12 9.44 12.50 8.98
C ASN A 12 8.53 11.95 7.88
N PHE A 13 9.13 11.47 6.79
CA PHE A 13 8.39 10.89 5.65
C PHE A 13 7.69 9.58 6.02
N GLY A 14 6.37 9.49 5.78
CA GLY A 14 5.56 8.28 6.00
C GLY A 14 5.18 7.96 7.46
N LYS A 15 5.51 8.80 8.44
CA LYS A 15 5.37 8.50 9.88
C LYS A 15 3.96 8.64 10.50
N LYS A 16 2.88 8.64 9.71
CA LYS A 16 1.53 8.90 10.25
C LYS A 16 0.88 7.70 10.97
N ASN A 17 1.35 6.48 10.73
CA ASN A 17 0.69 5.27 11.25
C ASN A 17 1.11 4.90 12.68
N GLU A 18 2.32 5.27 13.12
CA GLU A 18 2.85 4.88 14.43
C GLU A 18 2.07 5.55 15.58
N LEU A 19 1.75 6.84 15.44
CA LEU A 19 0.92 7.57 16.42
C LEU A 19 -0.50 7.01 16.49
N VAL A 20 -1.08 6.64 15.35
CA VAL A 20 -2.43 6.06 15.29
C VAL A 20 -2.45 4.69 15.98
N LEU A 21 -1.44 3.85 15.72
CA LEU A 21 -1.28 2.57 16.41
C LEU A 21 -1.20 2.74 17.93
N LEU A 22 -0.42 3.72 18.40
CA LEU A 22 -0.31 4.02 19.82
C LEU A 22 -1.62 4.51 20.44
N LEU A 23 -2.36 5.36 19.71
CA LEU A 23 -3.66 5.82 20.14
C LEU A 23 -4.64 4.65 20.28
N PHE A 24 -4.70 3.75 19.29
CA PHE A 24 -5.55 2.56 19.36
C PHE A 24 -5.13 1.64 20.49
N ASN A 25 -3.84 1.37 20.66
CA ASN A 25 -3.33 0.56 21.78
C ASN A 25 -3.72 1.17 23.14
N GLY A 26 -3.59 2.50 23.29
CA GLY A 26 -4.01 3.22 24.49
C GLY A 26 -5.50 3.10 24.76
N VAL A 27 -6.34 3.31 23.74
CA VAL A 27 -7.80 3.17 23.85
C VAL A 27 -8.20 1.75 24.24
N PHE A 28 -7.60 0.74 23.63
CA PHE A 28 -7.88 -0.67 23.94
C PHE A 28 -7.53 -1.00 25.39
N LEU A 29 -6.36 -0.55 25.87
CA LEU A 29 -5.96 -0.76 27.28
C LEU A 29 -6.86 -0.02 28.26
N ILE A 30 -7.28 1.21 27.96
CA ILE A 30 -8.22 1.97 28.81
C ILE A 30 -9.58 1.25 28.88
N LEU A 31 -10.11 0.80 27.73
CA LEU A 31 -11.35 0.03 27.69
C LEU A 31 -11.21 -1.30 28.43
N GLY A 32 -10.06 -1.96 28.33
CA GLY A 32 -9.76 -3.17 29.09
C GLY A 32 -9.73 -2.90 30.60
N LEU A 33 -9.12 -1.80 31.05
CA LEU A 33 -9.13 -1.43 32.46
C LEU A 33 -10.56 -1.13 32.96
N LEU A 34 -11.38 -0.45 32.16
CA LEU A 34 -12.79 -0.23 32.47
C LEU A 34 -13.58 -1.55 32.56
N SER A 35 -13.28 -2.54 31.72
CA SER A 35 -13.96 -3.85 31.77
C SER A 35 -13.69 -4.61 33.07
N LEU A 36 -12.54 -4.39 33.72
CA LEU A 36 -12.24 -4.95 35.04
C LEU A 36 -13.07 -4.33 36.16
N PHE A 37 -13.34 -3.02 36.08
CA PHE A 37 -14.21 -2.34 37.04
C PHE A 37 -15.67 -2.81 36.92
N LEU A 38 -16.10 -3.13 35.70
CA LEU A 38 -17.45 -3.64 35.44
C LEU A 38 -17.62 -5.10 35.88
N ASN A 39 -16.61 -5.94 35.65
CA ASN A 39 -16.62 -7.32 36.12
C ASN A 39 -15.19 -7.76 36.53
N TRP A 40 -14.95 -7.86 37.84
CA TRP A 40 -13.63 -8.22 38.38
C TRP A 40 -13.13 -9.60 37.93
N ARG A 41 -14.04 -10.49 37.51
CA ARG A 41 -13.70 -11.85 37.03
C ARG A 41 -12.91 -11.82 35.71
N ASN A 42 -13.04 -10.73 34.96
CA ASN A 42 -12.23 -10.46 33.78
C ASN A 42 -10.73 -10.31 34.08
N ALA A 43 -10.34 -10.15 35.36
CA ALA A 43 -8.94 -10.18 35.76
C ALA A 43 -8.23 -11.50 35.39
N ILE A 44 -8.98 -12.60 35.28
CA ILE A 44 -8.44 -13.89 34.85
C ILE A 44 -7.86 -13.80 33.42
N ALA A 45 -8.50 -13.03 32.53
CA ALA A 45 -8.00 -12.81 31.17
C ALA A 45 -6.61 -12.11 31.18
N ILE A 46 -6.42 -11.17 32.11
CA ILE A 46 -5.14 -10.45 32.25
C ILE A 46 -4.04 -11.38 32.75
N ILE A 47 -4.34 -12.18 33.78
CA ILE A 47 -3.39 -13.16 34.31
C ILE A 47 -2.96 -14.11 33.19
N LEU A 48 -3.91 -14.60 32.39
CA LEU A 48 -3.62 -15.47 31.26
C LEU A 48 -2.72 -14.79 30.22
N ILE A 49 -2.97 -13.52 29.89
CA ILE A 49 -2.13 -12.74 28.97
C ILE A 49 -0.71 -12.59 29.53
N PHE A 50 -0.54 -12.26 30.80
CA PHE A 50 0.79 -12.17 31.42
C PHE A 50 1.53 -13.51 31.44
N VAL A 51 0.84 -14.62 31.70
CA VAL A 51 1.42 -15.97 31.63
C VAL A 51 1.92 -16.27 30.23
N LEU A 52 1.12 -15.94 29.20
CA LEU A 52 1.50 -16.17 27.81
C LEU A 52 2.67 -15.28 27.37
N ILE A 53 2.70 -14.01 27.78
CA ILE A 53 3.85 -13.12 27.55
C ILE A 53 5.10 -13.67 28.25
N PHE A 54 4.96 -14.18 29.48
CA PHE A 54 6.08 -14.81 30.19
C PHE A 54 6.59 -16.06 29.47
N LEU A 55 5.70 -16.92 28.98
CA LEU A 55 6.06 -18.10 28.19
C LEU A 55 6.77 -17.72 26.88
N ASP A 56 6.29 -16.67 26.21
CA ASP A 56 6.94 -16.13 25.02
C ASP A 56 8.36 -15.65 25.34
N LYS A 57 8.52 -14.78 26.35
CA LYS A 57 9.83 -14.22 26.71
C LYS A 57 10.83 -15.26 27.21
N LYS A 58 10.37 -16.23 28.02
CA LYS A 58 11.25 -17.23 28.62
C LYS A 58 11.65 -18.33 27.65
N PHE A 59 10.72 -18.78 26.81
CA PHE A 59 10.92 -19.96 25.96
C PHE A 59 10.96 -19.66 24.46
N ARG A 60 10.76 -18.40 24.04
CA ARG A 60 10.63 -17.97 22.62
C ARG A 60 9.66 -18.85 21.86
N THR A 61 8.53 -19.13 22.50
CA THR A 61 7.53 -20.06 21.98
C THR A 61 6.92 -19.48 20.71
N LYS A 62 6.74 -20.29 19.66
CA LYS A 62 6.10 -19.81 18.43
C LYS A 62 4.71 -19.24 18.74
N PHE A 63 4.38 -18.10 18.16
CA PHE A 63 3.09 -17.42 18.37
C PHE A 63 1.88 -18.32 18.14
N SER A 64 1.93 -19.20 17.13
CA SER A 64 0.88 -20.20 16.88
C SER A 64 0.62 -21.14 18.05
N ILE A 65 1.66 -21.52 18.80
CA ILE A 65 1.54 -22.39 19.98
C ILE A 65 0.93 -21.60 21.15
N LEU A 66 1.30 -20.33 21.32
CA LEU A 66 0.71 -19.45 22.33
C LEU A 66 -0.79 -19.25 22.10
N ILE A 67 -1.22 -19.11 20.85
CA ILE A 67 -2.66 -19.05 20.49
C ILE A 67 -3.38 -20.34 20.90
N ILE A 68 -2.78 -21.52 20.64
CA ILE A 68 -3.39 -22.80 21.02
C ILE A 68 -3.53 -22.89 22.55
N ILE A 69 -2.47 -22.57 23.30
CA ILE A 69 -2.50 -22.56 24.78
C ILE A 69 -3.57 -21.60 25.28
N TYR A 70 -3.68 -20.41 24.68
CA TYR A 70 -4.67 -19.40 25.01
C TYR A 70 -6.12 -19.91 24.81
N ILE A 71 -6.43 -20.46 23.62
CA ILE A 71 -7.77 -20.97 23.31
C ILE A 71 -8.16 -22.08 24.28
N VAL A 72 -7.27 -23.05 24.50
CA VAL A 72 -7.50 -24.16 25.44
C VAL A 72 -7.73 -23.64 26.86
N SER A 73 -6.92 -22.67 27.30
CA SER A 73 -7.05 -22.08 28.63
C SER A 73 -8.39 -21.38 28.83
N ILE A 74 -8.86 -20.60 27.84
CA ILE A 74 -10.16 -19.93 27.92
C ILE A 74 -11.31 -20.93 27.95
N ILE A 75 -11.25 -22.00 27.15
CA ILE A 75 -12.27 -23.06 27.18
C ILE A 75 -12.34 -23.68 28.57
N LEU A 76 -11.20 -24.01 29.18
CA LEU A 76 -11.14 -24.55 30.53
C LEU A 76 -11.68 -23.57 31.59
N ILE A 77 -11.30 -22.29 31.49
CA ILE A 77 -11.77 -21.24 32.42
C ILE A 77 -13.28 -21.02 32.28
N SER A 78 -13.84 -21.12 31.06
CA SER A 78 -15.28 -20.96 30.81
C SER A 78 -16.14 -22.09 31.38
N GLN A 79 -15.54 -23.21 31.81
CA GLN A 79 -16.25 -24.26 32.54
C GLN A 79 -16.52 -23.90 34.00
N ILE A 80 -15.87 -22.85 34.52
CA ILE A 80 -16.15 -22.34 35.86
C ILE A 80 -17.50 -21.62 35.83
N PRO A 81 -18.46 -22.01 36.69
CA PRO A 81 -19.77 -21.38 36.74
C PRO A 81 -19.64 -19.86 36.87
N GLU A 82 -20.53 -19.13 36.19
CA GLU A 82 -20.62 -17.67 36.24
C GLU A 82 -19.45 -16.90 35.59
N ILE A 83 -18.63 -17.59 34.79
CA ILE A 83 -17.62 -16.99 33.93
C ILE A 83 -18.03 -17.15 32.47
N GLU A 84 -18.36 -16.03 31.81
CA GLU A 84 -18.78 -16.08 30.42
C GLU A 84 -17.58 -16.08 29.46
N PHE A 85 -17.56 -17.06 28.56
CA PHE A 85 -16.55 -17.20 27.51
C PHE A 85 -16.39 -15.89 26.70
N VAL A 86 -17.52 -15.28 26.33
CA VAL A 86 -17.55 -14.07 25.50
C VAL A 86 -16.91 -12.88 26.21
N GLU A 87 -17.16 -12.72 27.52
CA GLU A 87 -16.59 -11.62 28.31
C GLU A 87 -15.07 -11.76 28.49
N ILE A 88 -14.59 -12.98 28.73
CA ILE A 88 -13.14 -13.26 28.82
C ILE A 88 -12.47 -13.02 27.47
N LEU A 89 -13.08 -13.46 26.38
CA LEU A 89 -12.55 -13.25 25.04
C LEU A 89 -12.49 -11.76 24.69
N ALA A 90 -13.56 -11.01 24.93
CA ALA A 90 -13.63 -9.57 24.70
C ALA A 90 -12.57 -8.82 25.53
N THR A 91 -12.47 -9.12 26.83
CA THR A 91 -11.44 -8.53 27.70
C THR A 91 -10.04 -8.85 27.20
N SER A 92 -9.80 -10.10 26.77
CA SER A 92 -8.50 -10.48 26.27
C SER A 92 -8.11 -9.73 24.99
N ILE A 93 -9.06 -9.46 24.10
CA ILE A 93 -8.82 -8.64 22.90
C ILE A 93 -8.42 -7.22 23.30
N LEU A 94 -9.08 -6.62 24.30
CA LEU A 94 -8.75 -5.29 24.81
C LEU A 94 -7.34 -5.23 25.42
N PHE A 95 -6.86 -6.32 26.03
CA PHE A 95 -5.50 -6.41 26.57
C PHE A 95 -4.46 -7.01 25.61
N SER A 96 -4.87 -7.46 24.42
CA SER A 96 -3.95 -8.01 23.42
C SER A 96 -2.81 -7.08 23.01
N PRO A 97 -2.93 -5.72 23.04
CA PRO A 97 -1.79 -4.84 22.78
C PRO A 97 -0.59 -5.07 23.71
N LEU A 98 -0.79 -5.61 24.92
CA LEU A 98 0.30 -5.92 25.86
C LEU A 98 1.32 -6.92 25.29
N PHE A 99 0.87 -7.85 24.42
CA PHE A 99 1.79 -8.78 23.73
C PHE A 99 2.76 -8.05 22.80
N PHE A 100 2.35 -6.91 22.24
CA PHE A 100 3.12 -6.14 21.28
C PHE A 100 3.75 -4.88 21.90
N TYR A 101 3.86 -4.84 23.23
CA TYR A 101 4.37 -3.67 23.96
C TYR A 101 5.80 -3.30 23.55
N GLU A 102 6.70 -4.27 23.40
CA GLU A 102 8.09 -4.00 22.98
C GLU A 102 8.16 -3.41 21.57
N SER A 103 7.39 -3.98 20.63
CA SER A 103 7.28 -3.46 19.26
C SER A 103 6.69 -2.05 19.24
N SER A 104 5.70 -1.78 20.10
CA SER A 104 5.10 -0.45 20.25
C SER A 104 6.10 0.56 20.82
N LEU A 105 6.91 0.17 21.82
CA LEU A 105 7.98 1.00 22.38
C LEU A 105 9.08 1.28 21.36
N GLU A 106 9.48 0.28 20.59
CA GLU A 106 10.47 0.44 19.54
C GLU A 106 9.97 1.37 18.44
N SER A 107 8.68 1.29 18.09
CA SER A 107 8.03 2.24 17.19
C SER A 107 8.05 3.68 17.75
N ILE A 108 7.81 3.90 19.05
CA ILE A 108 7.98 5.22 19.68
C ILE A 108 9.43 5.73 19.56
N LYS A 109 10.41 4.87 19.85
CA LYS A 109 11.83 5.25 19.75
C LYS A 109 12.21 5.60 18.32
N ASN A 110 11.66 4.89 17.33
CA ASN A 110 11.87 5.17 15.92
C ASN A 110 11.11 6.41 15.44
N TYR A 111 9.93 6.68 15.99
CA TYR A 111 9.20 7.92 15.77
C TYR A 111 10.05 9.16 16.14
N GLN A 112 10.75 9.08 17.28
CA GLN A 112 11.62 10.16 17.79
C GLN A 112 12.94 10.33 17.04
N LYS A 113 13.39 9.36 16.24
CA LYS A 113 14.59 9.54 15.40
C LYS A 113 14.25 10.47 14.23
N ASP A 114 15.06 11.50 14.02
CA ASP A 114 14.89 12.44 12.90
C ASP A 114 15.27 11.74 11.57
N ASP A 115 14.35 10.92 11.07
CA ASP A 115 14.54 10.09 9.89
C ASP A 115 14.26 10.94 8.65
N ALA A 116 15.35 11.43 8.04
CA ALA A 116 15.32 12.08 6.75
C ALA A 116 15.32 10.99 5.67
N PHE A 117 14.32 11.02 4.79
CA PHE A 117 14.18 10.07 3.71
C PHE A 117 14.45 10.74 2.36
N GLU A 118 15.33 10.15 1.54
CA GLU A 118 15.60 10.61 0.18
C GLU A 118 14.41 10.27 -0.74
N VAL A 119 13.64 11.29 -1.12
CA VAL A 119 12.48 11.13 -2.01
C VAL A 119 12.84 11.26 -3.48
N PHE A 120 13.96 11.93 -3.77
CA PHE A 120 14.45 12.16 -5.11
C PHE A 120 15.96 12.24 -5.12
N TYR A 121 16.57 11.62 -6.12
CA TYR A 121 18.00 11.67 -6.38
C TYR A 121 18.26 11.58 -7.88
N LEU A 122 19.16 12.39 -8.39
CA LEU A 122 19.60 12.33 -9.78
C LEU A 122 21.11 12.57 -9.86
N ASP A 123 21.81 11.66 -10.53
CA ASP A 123 23.21 11.80 -10.93
C ASP A 123 23.35 11.52 -12.44
N SER A 124 24.57 11.42 -12.96
CA SER A 124 24.81 11.14 -14.39
C SER A 124 24.36 9.76 -14.87
N PHE A 125 24.06 8.81 -13.97
CA PHE A 125 23.79 7.41 -14.29
C PHE A 125 22.39 6.96 -13.91
N ARG A 126 21.87 7.44 -12.79
CA ARG A 126 20.63 6.96 -12.17
C ARG A 126 19.77 8.10 -11.66
N LEU A 127 18.48 7.86 -11.78
CA LEU A 127 17.40 8.61 -11.17
C LEU A 127 16.77 7.72 -10.11
N LYS A 128 16.64 8.20 -8.87
CA LYS A 128 15.75 7.60 -7.88
C LYS A 128 14.63 8.57 -7.58
N CYS A 129 13.40 8.10 -7.60
CA CYS A 129 12.27 8.91 -7.19
C CYS A 129 11.11 8.04 -6.72
N LEU A 130 10.21 8.65 -5.94
CA LEU A 130 8.95 8.03 -5.58
C LEU A 130 8.04 7.96 -6.81
N HIS A 131 7.77 6.74 -7.27
CA HIS A 131 6.93 6.47 -8.44
C HIS A 131 5.94 5.35 -8.13
N THR A 132 4.69 5.55 -8.54
CA THR A 132 3.58 4.60 -8.38
C THR A 132 3.07 4.20 -9.75
N GLU A 133 2.73 2.92 -9.92
CA GLU A 133 1.99 2.48 -11.09
C GLU A 133 0.48 2.74 -10.89
N ASP A 134 -0.31 2.53 -11.95
CA ASP A 134 -1.76 2.69 -11.89
C ASP A 134 -2.35 1.78 -10.81
N ASN A 135 -3.22 2.33 -9.95
CA ASN A 135 -3.91 1.69 -8.81
C ASN A 135 -3.11 1.51 -7.50
N ASP A 136 -1.87 1.99 -7.41
CA ASP A 136 -1.06 1.86 -6.18
C ASP A 136 -1.42 2.85 -5.06
N TYR A 137 -2.45 3.69 -5.22
CA TYR A 137 -2.75 4.79 -4.29
C TYR A 137 -2.95 4.31 -2.83
N LYS A 138 -3.69 3.22 -2.62
CA LYS A 138 -3.93 2.67 -1.28
C LYS A 138 -2.65 2.13 -0.65
N SER A 139 -1.87 1.38 -1.44
CA SER A 139 -0.60 0.81 -1.01
C SER A 139 0.44 1.90 -0.70
N TYR A 140 0.45 2.97 -1.50
CA TYR A 140 1.29 4.15 -1.32
C TYR A 140 0.99 4.89 -0.02
N ALA A 141 -0.29 5.08 0.30
CA ALA A 141 -0.70 5.72 1.55
C ALA A 141 -0.25 4.94 2.80
N LEU A 142 -0.24 3.60 2.73
CA LEU A 142 0.14 2.74 3.85
C LEU A 142 1.66 2.69 4.07
N ASN A 143 2.43 2.58 2.98
CA ASN A 143 3.89 2.51 3.04
C ASN A 143 4.49 3.18 1.81
N PRO A 144 4.74 4.50 1.84
CA PRO A 144 5.22 5.23 0.67
C PRO A 144 6.69 4.93 0.36
N LYS A 145 7.50 4.53 1.35
CA LYS A 145 8.94 4.27 1.18
C LYS A 145 9.23 3.12 0.20
N GLN A 146 8.34 2.13 0.10
CA GLN A 146 8.49 1.00 -0.83
C GLN A 146 8.37 1.39 -2.32
N PHE A 147 7.88 2.60 -2.59
CA PHE A 147 7.69 3.14 -3.94
C PHE A 147 8.88 3.95 -4.44
N LEU A 148 10.00 3.95 -3.71
CA LEU A 148 11.24 4.51 -4.22
C LEU A 148 11.78 3.58 -5.31
N LYS A 149 11.69 4.02 -6.57
CA LYS A 149 12.15 3.27 -7.74
C LYS A 149 13.44 3.88 -8.27
N THR A 150 14.28 3.05 -8.88
CA THR A 150 15.52 3.48 -9.53
C THR A 150 15.41 3.26 -11.03
N PHE A 151 15.77 4.27 -11.80
CA PHE A 151 15.77 4.29 -13.26
C PHE A 151 17.16 4.67 -13.76
N ARG A 152 17.52 4.24 -14.97
CA ARG A 152 18.78 4.65 -15.62
C ARG A 152 18.55 5.95 -16.37
N VAL A 153 19.48 6.89 -16.28
CA VAL A 153 19.37 8.20 -16.96
C VAL A 153 19.45 8.06 -18.48
N ASN A 154 20.09 6.99 -18.96
CA ASN A 154 20.13 6.66 -20.39
C ASN A 154 18.75 6.29 -20.96
N ASP A 155 17.82 5.81 -20.11
CA ASP A 155 16.47 5.46 -20.53
C ASP A 155 15.51 6.67 -20.52
N ILE A 156 15.99 7.82 -20.03
CA ILE A 156 15.25 9.08 -19.96
C ILE A 156 15.45 9.85 -21.26
N ASN A 157 14.35 10.10 -21.96
CA ASN A 157 14.32 10.86 -23.20
C ASN A 157 14.23 12.35 -22.92
N SER A 158 13.39 12.77 -21.96
CA SER A 158 13.24 14.20 -21.65
C SER A 158 12.76 14.46 -20.24
N PHE A 159 13.14 15.62 -19.72
CA PHE A 159 12.63 16.21 -18.48
C PHE A 159 11.71 17.38 -18.83
N VAL A 160 10.45 17.30 -18.44
CA VAL A 160 9.43 18.31 -18.77
C VAL A 160 8.98 19.02 -17.51
N PHE A 161 9.05 20.34 -17.55
CA PHE A 161 8.60 21.25 -16.50
C PHE A 161 7.48 22.14 -17.04
N GLN A 162 6.26 21.96 -16.54
CA GLN A 162 5.10 22.78 -16.91
C GLN A 162 4.39 23.26 -15.64
N ASP A 163 4.30 24.58 -15.46
CA ASP A 163 3.75 25.25 -14.28
C ASP A 163 4.34 24.72 -12.96
N ASN A 164 3.67 23.72 -12.36
CA ASN A 164 4.05 23.05 -11.11
C ASN A 164 4.26 21.54 -11.26
N PHE A 165 4.21 21.03 -12.49
CA PHE A 165 4.39 19.62 -12.79
C PHE A 165 5.80 19.36 -13.28
N PHE A 166 6.41 18.33 -12.70
CA PHE A 166 7.65 17.76 -13.17
C PHE A 166 7.37 16.35 -13.69
N LEU A 167 7.66 16.13 -14.97
CA LEU A 167 7.47 14.86 -15.65
C LEU A 167 8.81 14.40 -16.20
N ILE A 168 9.06 13.10 -16.10
CA ILE A 168 10.26 12.46 -16.65
C ILE A 168 9.80 11.46 -17.69
N LEU A 169 10.12 11.75 -18.95
CA LEU A 169 9.67 10.98 -20.09
C LEU A 169 10.69 9.89 -20.40
N THR A 170 10.20 8.65 -20.46
CA THR A 170 10.97 7.51 -20.95
C THR A 170 10.38 7.00 -22.26
N SER A 171 11.09 6.09 -22.92
CA SER A 171 10.58 5.43 -24.13
C SER A 171 9.27 4.63 -23.91
N LYS A 172 8.95 4.24 -22.68
CA LYS A 172 7.83 3.33 -22.37
C LYS A 172 6.69 3.97 -21.60
N PHE A 173 7.00 4.88 -20.68
CA PHE A 173 6.01 5.48 -19.77
C PHE A 173 6.48 6.83 -19.24
N ILE A 174 5.54 7.56 -18.64
CA ILE A 174 5.79 8.84 -17.98
C ILE A 174 6.00 8.60 -16.49
N ILE A 175 7.17 8.98 -15.99
CA ILE A 175 7.46 8.99 -14.55
C ILE A 175 6.97 10.32 -13.99
N ARG A 176 6.17 10.23 -12.93
CA ARG A 176 5.63 11.36 -12.18
C ARG A 176 6.18 11.33 -10.75
N PRO A 177 7.32 11.98 -10.46
CA PRO A 177 7.90 11.99 -9.12
C PRO A 177 6.92 12.59 -8.10
N ARG A 178 6.74 11.90 -6.97
CA ARG A 178 5.84 12.34 -5.89
C ARG A 178 6.59 13.09 -4.78
N GLU A 179 5.84 13.82 -3.95
CA GLU A 179 6.32 14.47 -2.72
C GLU A 179 7.32 15.63 -2.97
N LEU A 180 7.36 16.15 -4.19
CA LEU A 180 8.13 17.34 -4.54
C LEU A 180 7.26 18.59 -4.38
N ASN A 181 7.75 19.58 -3.63
CA ASN A 181 7.16 20.91 -3.58
C ASN A 181 7.73 21.81 -4.70
N ALA A 182 7.17 23.01 -4.87
CA ALA A 182 7.62 23.94 -5.93
C ALA A 182 9.12 24.31 -5.81
N GLN A 183 9.64 24.49 -4.59
CA GLN A 183 11.07 24.81 -4.37
C GLN A 183 11.98 23.65 -4.78
N ASN A 184 11.57 22.41 -4.50
CA ASN A 184 12.26 21.20 -4.90
C ASN A 184 12.31 21.09 -6.43
N ILE A 185 11.18 21.34 -7.08
CA ILE A 185 11.08 21.32 -8.55
C ILE A 185 11.99 22.38 -9.17
N GLU A 186 12.03 23.60 -8.61
CA GLU A 186 12.91 24.67 -9.11
C GLU A 186 14.40 24.30 -8.98
N LYS A 187 14.80 23.67 -7.87
CA LYS A 187 16.17 23.17 -7.68
C LYS A 187 16.53 22.09 -8.71
N ILE A 188 15.61 21.15 -8.96
CA ILE A 188 15.80 20.10 -9.97
C ILE A 188 15.90 20.72 -11.37
N LYS A 189 15.06 21.72 -11.68
CA LYS A 189 15.09 22.42 -12.95
C LYS A 189 16.46 23.05 -13.22
N LYS A 190 16.99 23.82 -12.26
CA LYS A 190 18.33 24.44 -12.38
C LYS A 190 19.43 23.40 -12.61
N PHE A 191 19.41 22.32 -11.83
CA PHE A 191 20.37 21.22 -11.99
C PHE A 191 20.31 20.57 -13.39
N ILE A 192 19.10 20.36 -13.92
CA ILE A 192 18.91 19.75 -15.24
C ILE A 192 19.29 20.72 -16.37
N GLU A 193 19.01 22.01 -16.22
CA GLU A 193 19.46 23.05 -17.16
C GLU A 193 20.99 23.08 -17.30
N GLU A 194 21.71 22.88 -16.20
CA GLU A 194 23.18 22.87 -16.18
C GLU A 194 23.79 21.55 -16.69
N ASN A 195 23.18 20.40 -16.36
CA ASN A 195 23.80 19.08 -16.58
C ASN A 195 23.20 18.27 -17.75
N PHE A 196 21.94 18.51 -18.12
CA PHE A 196 21.22 17.79 -19.19
C PHE A 196 20.40 18.74 -20.09
N PRO A 197 20.98 19.82 -20.62
CA PRO A 197 20.26 20.83 -21.40
C PRO A 197 19.62 20.26 -22.67
N ASP A 198 20.22 19.23 -23.26
CA ASP A 198 19.76 18.54 -24.46
C ASP A 198 18.47 17.74 -24.25
N LYS A 199 18.13 17.40 -23.00
CA LYS A 199 16.94 16.63 -22.64
C LYS A 199 15.80 17.48 -22.09
N LEU A 200 16.00 18.79 -21.95
CA LEU A 200 15.02 19.67 -21.31
C LEU A 200 13.86 20.03 -22.25
N ASN A 201 12.62 19.84 -21.77
CA ASN A 201 11.37 20.29 -22.41
C ASN A 201 11.25 19.93 -23.91
N LEU A 202 11.60 18.70 -24.28
CA LEU A 202 11.45 18.23 -25.66
C LEU A 202 9.98 17.93 -25.96
N GLU A 203 9.32 18.88 -26.64
CA GLU A 203 7.89 18.81 -26.96
C GLU A 203 7.52 17.59 -27.82
N SER A 204 8.42 17.18 -28.73
CA SER A 204 8.26 15.98 -29.56
C SER A 204 8.17 14.70 -28.72
N GLU A 205 9.03 14.56 -27.72
CA GLU A 205 9.02 13.43 -26.80
C GLU A 205 7.80 13.48 -25.87
N HIS A 206 7.37 14.68 -25.47
CA HIS A 206 6.16 14.87 -24.67
C HIS A 206 4.90 14.38 -25.39
N HIS A 207 4.68 14.81 -26.64
CA HIS A 207 3.55 14.34 -27.44
C HIS A 207 3.60 12.84 -27.69
N LYS A 208 4.78 12.29 -27.95
CA LYS A 208 4.96 10.84 -28.15
C LYS A 208 4.63 10.04 -26.90
N ALA A 209 5.10 10.48 -25.73
CA ALA A 209 4.82 9.84 -24.47
C ALA A 209 3.32 9.89 -24.11
N LEU A 210 2.67 11.04 -24.30
CA LEU A 210 1.22 11.19 -24.08
C LEU A 210 0.40 10.30 -25.02
N LYS A 211 0.80 10.20 -26.29
CA LYS A 211 0.15 9.32 -27.25
C LYS A 211 0.27 7.85 -26.82
N ASN A 212 1.47 7.41 -26.44
CA ASN A 212 1.70 6.05 -25.97
C ASN A 212 0.86 5.73 -24.71
N GLU A 213 0.79 6.65 -23.75
CA GLU A 213 -0.01 6.49 -22.55
C GLU A 213 -1.51 6.43 -22.87
N SER A 214 -1.98 7.29 -23.78
CA SER A 214 -3.38 7.30 -24.25
C SER A 214 -3.75 6.00 -24.97
N GLU A 215 -2.87 5.47 -25.82
CA GLU A 215 -3.07 4.18 -26.50
C GLU A 215 -3.11 3.02 -25.49
N MET A 216 -2.31 3.07 -24.42
CA MET A 216 -2.37 2.09 -23.34
C MET A 216 -3.71 2.15 -22.61
N TYR A 217 -4.18 3.35 -22.22
CA TYR A 217 -5.48 3.51 -21.57
C TYR A 217 -6.64 3.09 -22.47
N LEU A 218 -6.60 3.45 -23.75
CA LEU A 218 -7.57 3.01 -24.74
C LEU A 218 -7.58 1.48 -24.85
N SER A 219 -6.41 0.85 -24.87
CA SER A 219 -6.31 -0.62 -24.90
C SER A 219 -6.89 -1.26 -23.64
N LYS A 220 -6.63 -0.70 -22.45
CA LYS A 220 -7.24 -1.14 -21.19
C LYS A 220 -8.76 -0.99 -21.22
N LEU A 221 -9.26 0.15 -21.70
CA LEU A 221 -10.69 0.41 -21.83
C LEU A 221 -11.36 -0.55 -22.81
N LEU A 222 -10.78 -0.76 -24.00
CA LEU A 222 -11.27 -1.71 -24.99
C LEU A 222 -11.25 -3.15 -24.49
N LEU A 223 -10.35 -3.48 -23.56
CA LEU A 223 -10.35 -4.78 -22.90
C LEU A 223 -11.50 -4.92 -21.91
N VAL A 224 -11.92 -3.86 -21.23
CA VAL A 224 -13.01 -3.88 -20.22
C VAL A 224 -14.39 -3.63 -20.83
N LEU A 225 -14.48 -2.87 -21.92
CA LEU A 225 -15.74 -2.49 -22.56
C LEU A 225 -16.66 -3.70 -22.90
N PRO A 226 -16.15 -4.83 -23.41
CA PRO A 226 -16.97 -6.02 -23.66
C PRO A 226 -17.65 -6.57 -22.40
N LEU A 227 -16.99 -6.53 -21.23
CA LEU A 227 -17.59 -6.92 -19.95
C LEU A 227 -18.74 -6.00 -19.57
N ILE A 228 -18.55 -4.69 -19.73
CA ILE A 228 -19.59 -3.69 -19.45
C ILE A 228 -20.80 -3.92 -20.36
N LEU A 229 -20.58 -4.13 -21.65
CA LEU A 229 -21.65 -4.41 -22.62
C LEU A 229 -22.43 -5.69 -22.26
N VAL A 230 -21.73 -6.76 -21.89
CA VAL A 230 -22.36 -8.00 -21.44
C VAL A 230 -23.18 -7.79 -20.17
N PHE A 231 -22.68 -6.99 -19.23
CA PHE A 231 -23.41 -6.66 -18.02
C PHE A 231 -24.71 -5.89 -18.34
N LEU A 232 -24.65 -4.94 -19.26
CA LEU A 232 -25.84 -4.23 -19.75
C LEU A 232 -26.82 -5.17 -20.46
N VAL A 233 -26.34 -6.10 -21.27
CA VAL A 233 -27.18 -7.10 -21.94
C VAL A 233 -27.90 -7.99 -20.91
N ILE A 234 -27.18 -8.48 -19.90
CA ILE A 234 -27.77 -9.29 -18.83
C ILE A 234 -28.77 -8.48 -18.02
N TYR A 235 -28.48 -7.22 -17.74
CA TYR A 235 -29.37 -6.36 -16.97
C TYR A 235 -30.69 -6.08 -17.71
N PHE A 236 -30.62 -5.59 -18.96
CA PHE A 236 -31.81 -5.17 -19.72
C PHE A 236 -32.54 -6.32 -20.41
N PHE A 237 -31.82 -7.27 -21.02
CA PHE A 237 -32.42 -8.37 -21.78
C PHE A 237 -32.45 -9.68 -21.01
N GLY A 238 -31.59 -9.83 -19.99
CA GLY A 238 -31.56 -10.98 -19.10
C GLY A 238 -32.47 -10.87 -17.89
N ASP A 239 -33.31 -9.81 -17.80
CA ASP A 239 -34.13 -9.48 -16.62
C ASP A 239 -33.31 -9.55 -15.32
N ASN A 240 -32.19 -8.83 -15.31
CA ASN A 240 -31.22 -8.82 -14.21
C ASN A 240 -30.74 -10.22 -13.77
N GLY A 241 -30.60 -11.15 -14.72
CA GLY A 241 -30.11 -12.50 -14.47
C GLY A 241 -31.19 -13.58 -14.30
N ARG A 242 -32.47 -13.22 -14.34
CA ARG A 242 -33.59 -14.19 -14.24
C ARG A 242 -33.79 -15.00 -15.51
N ASN A 243 -33.52 -14.42 -16.68
CA ASN A 243 -33.53 -15.15 -17.93
C ASN A 243 -32.20 -15.91 -18.10
N HIS A 244 -32.15 -17.12 -17.54
CA HIS A 244 -30.98 -17.98 -17.55
C HIS A 244 -30.40 -18.22 -18.95
N LEU A 245 -31.25 -18.35 -19.97
CA LEU A 245 -30.79 -18.54 -21.33
C LEU A 245 -29.95 -17.34 -21.79
N VAL A 246 -30.49 -16.13 -21.71
CA VAL A 246 -29.79 -14.88 -22.11
C VAL A 246 -28.54 -14.65 -21.26
N THR A 247 -28.61 -14.92 -19.95
CA THR A 247 -27.48 -14.75 -19.04
C THR A 247 -26.34 -15.70 -19.35
N TYR A 248 -26.60 -17.00 -19.47
CA TYR A 248 -25.56 -17.98 -19.76
C TYR A 248 -25.01 -17.84 -21.18
N THR A 249 -25.83 -17.50 -22.19
CA THR A 249 -25.32 -17.23 -23.54
C THR A 249 -24.41 -16.01 -23.55
N SER A 250 -24.75 -14.94 -22.83
CA SER A 250 -23.92 -13.73 -22.76
C SER A 250 -22.59 -14.00 -22.06
N ILE A 251 -22.60 -14.81 -20.99
CA ILE A 251 -21.38 -15.26 -20.30
C ILE A 251 -20.53 -16.17 -21.21
N ALA A 252 -21.14 -17.09 -21.95
CA ALA A 252 -20.42 -17.96 -22.87
C ALA A 252 -19.77 -17.17 -24.01
N VAL A 253 -20.48 -16.21 -24.59
CA VAL A 253 -19.97 -15.33 -25.66
C VAL A 253 -18.76 -14.53 -25.18
N ILE A 254 -18.81 -13.95 -23.97
CA ILE A 254 -17.69 -13.15 -23.46
C ILE A 254 -16.47 -14.02 -23.13
N LEU A 255 -16.68 -15.22 -22.59
CA LEU A 255 -15.60 -16.18 -22.35
C LEU A 255 -14.91 -16.58 -23.66
N LEU A 256 -15.69 -16.94 -24.69
CA LEU A 256 -15.16 -17.28 -26.01
C LEU A 256 -14.40 -16.11 -26.64
N PHE A 257 -14.92 -14.88 -26.50
CA PHE A 257 -14.25 -13.67 -26.97
C PHE A 257 -12.87 -13.46 -26.30
N TYR A 258 -12.76 -13.60 -24.98
CA TYR A 258 -11.47 -13.48 -24.29
C TYR A 258 -10.52 -14.63 -24.60
N ILE A 259 -11.01 -15.87 -24.71
CA ILE A 259 -10.19 -17.01 -25.13
C ILE A 259 -9.60 -16.74 -26.51
N PHE A 260 -10.42 -16.28 -27.46
CA PHE A 260 -9.97 -15.90 -28.79
C PHE A 260 -8.91 -14.79 -28.77
N LEU A 261 -9.12 -13.74 -27.97
CA LEU A 261 -8.13 -12.66 -27.79
C LEU A 261 -6.79 -13.19 -27.26
N ILE A 262 -6.82 -14.05 -26.23
CA ILE A 262 -5.60 -14.63 -25.63
C ILE A 262 -4.83 -15.47 -26.66
N ILE A 263 -5.53 -16.31 -27.43
CA ILE A 263 -4.93 -17.12 -28.49
C ILE A 263 -4.27 -16.22 -29.54
N LYS A 264 -4.98 -15.19 -30.02
CA LYS A 264 -4.48 -14.26 -31.03
C LYS A 264 -3.26 -13.47 -30.53
N ILE A 265 -3.25 -13.06 -29.27
CA ILE A 265 -2.12 -12.34 -28.67
C ILE A 265 -0.90 -13.26 -28.54
N LYS A 266 -1.09 -14.53 -28.15
CA LYS A 266 0.00 -15.51 -28.04
C LYS A 266 0.65 -15.86 -29.39
N HIS A 267 -0.10 -15.89 -30.48
CA HIS A 267 0.45 -16.16 -31.83
C HIS A 267 1.18 -14.97 -32.47
N LYS A 268 1.05 -13.76 -31.91
CA LYS A 268 1.69 -12.54 -32.45
C LYS A 268 3.03 -12.20 -31.76
N LYS A 269 3.40 -12.93 -30.70
CA LYS A 269 4.72 -12.88 -30.05
C LYS A 269 5.59 -14.01 -30.59
#